data_AF-A0A965ATC4-F1
#
_entry.id   AF-A0A965ATC4-F1
#
_cell.length_a   1.000
_cell.length_b   1.000
_cell.length_c   1.000
_cell.angle_alpha   90.00
_cell.angle_beta   90.00
_cell.angle_gamma   90.00
#
_symmetry.space_group_name_H-M   'P 1'
#
loop_
_entity.id
_entity.type
_entity.pdbx_description
1 polymer ?
#
loop_
_entity_poly.entity_id
_entity_poly.type
_entity_poly.pdbx_seq_one_letter_code
_entity_poly.pdbx_strand_id
1 'polypeptide(L)'
;MATGTMPLPSFATPRRETSSVTLAERGWALLKAAGSLKITVVMFLAATFLLFVGTLAQDEKNLPEVKAEYFNSWLAKVPFSDFFPVTIFGESSLTGWFPFPGGATIGLVMLINLIAAKVTRFHIAAKGSRLLWGTAVSLVGGLLALLVIFTGHQTDGLQGKPPISYETVWRLLQMGSVAGTAGLAAAAWRAKRKLVRLGLAVTAASCAVAAAGMLFGGEAWRMNDPGLRIMWQLIQSSVASLVLLAGLVMVFGVRGGNVLIHIAVGLLMFGQFAFGDRQIEERMNLIEG
;
A
#
# COMPACT_ATOMS: atom_id res chain seq x y z
N MET A 1 -64.36 24.20 -58.57
CA MET A 1 -64.27 23.55 -57.24
C MET A 1 -63.06 22.63 -57.22
N ALA A 2 -62.02 22.97 -56.47
CA ALA A 2 -61.00 22.07 -55.93
C ALA A 2 -60.02 22.89 -55.08
N THR A 3 -60.30 23.05 -53.79
CA THR A 3 -59.36 23.62 -52.80
C THR A 3 -58.73 22.47 -52.04
N GLY A 4 -57.53 22.05 -52.46
CA GLY A 4 -56.71 21.10 -51.72
C GLY A 4 -55.87 21.82 -50.67
N THR A 5 -56.22 21.68 -49.40
CA THR A 5 -55.42 22.17 -48.27
C THR A 5 -54.29 21.18 -47.98
N MET A 6 -53.02 21.61 -48.13
CA MET A 6 -51.88 20.83 -47.67
C MET A 6 -51.84 20.78 -46.14
N PRO A 7 -51.66 19.60 -45.51
CA PRO A 7 -51.46 19.51 -44.07
C PRO A 7 -50.04 19.94 -43.70
N LEU A 8 -49.92 20.85 -42.74
CA LEU A 8 -48.64 21.26 -42.17
C LEU A 8 -48.03 20.13 -41.33
N PRO A 9 -46.70 19.91 -41.38
CA PRO A 9 -46.04 18.92 -40.54
C PRO A 9 -46.12 19.33 -39.07
N SER A 10 -46.75 18.50 -38.26
CA SER A 10 -46.76 18.60 -36.80
C SER A 10 -45.33 18.39 -36.27
N PHE A 11 -44.69 19.46 -35.82
CA PHE A 11 -43.47 19.36 -35.01
C PHE A 11 -43.84 18.73 -33.66
N ALA A 12 -43.62 17.42 -33.55
CA ALA A 12 -43.68 16.74 -32.26
C ALA A 12 -42.61 17.34 -31.34
N THR A 13 -43.03 18.02 -30.28
CA THR A 13 -42.13 18.41 -29.20
C THR A 13 -41.54 17.14 -28.59
N PRO A 14 -40.21 16.99 -28.48
CA PRO A 14 -39.64 15.82 -27.84
C PRO A 14 -40.11 15.82 -26.39
N ARG A 15 -40.97 14.87 -26.04
CA ARG A 15 -41.36 14.59 -24.67
C ARG A 15 -40.08 14.25 -23.91
N ARG A 16 -39.58 15.22 -23.14
CA ARG A 16 -38.46 15.01 -22.22
C ARG A 16 -38.95 14.04 -21.15
N GLU A 17 -38.74 12.75 -21.36
CA GLU A 17 -38.92 11.76 -20.31
C GLU A 17 -37.99 12.15 -19.16
N THR A 18 -38.57 12.74 -18.12
CA THR A 18 -37.91 12.90 -16.82
C THR A 18 -37.80 11.52 -16.21
N SER A 19 -36.84 10.74 -16.67
CA SER A 19 -36.44 9.48 -16.05
C SER A 19 -36.03 9.80 -14.61
N SER A 20 -36.87 9.41 -13.66
CA SER A 20 -36.61 9.58 -12.25
C SER A 20 -35.40 8.71 -11.88
N VAL A 21 -34.23 9.34 -11.75
CA VAL A 21 -33.00 8.65 -11.36
C VAL A 21 -33.23 7.91 -10.05
N THR A 22 -33.09 6.60 -10.09
CA THR A 22 -33.30 5.70 -8.95
C THR A 22 -32.25 5.92 -7.86
N LEU A 23 -32.57 5.58 -6.60
CA LEU A 23 -31.61 5.69 -5.49
C LEU A 23 -30.32 4.90 -5.75
N ALA A 24 -30.44 3.74 -6.40
CA ALA A 24 -29.30 2.89 -6.78
C ALA A 24 -28.36 3.59 -7.78
N GLU A 25 -28.91 4.27 -8.80
CA GLU A 25 -28.12 5.02 -9.77
C GLU A 25 -27.40 6.21 -9.12
N ARG A 26 -28.06 6.91 -8.19
CA ARG A 26 -27.42 7.98 -7.40
C ARG A 26 -26.30 7.44 -6.53
N GLY A 27 -26.53 6.32 -5.83
CA GLY A 27 -25.51 5.66 -5.01
C GLY A 27 -24.30 5.22 -5.84
N TRP A 28 -24.53 4.65 -7.02
CA TRP A 28 -23.46 4.26 -7.93
C TRP A 28 -22.67 5.45 -8.48
N ALA A 29 -23.35 6.56 -8.79
CA ALA A 29 -22.71 7.80 -9.21
C ALA A 29 -21.84 8.40 -8.10
N LEU A 30 -22.33 8.42 -6.86
CA LEU A 30 -21.57 8.86 -5.69
C LEU A 30 -20.33 7.98 -5.44
N LEU A 31 -20.48 6.66 -5.56
CA LEU A 31 -19.35 5.74 -5.41
C LEU A 31 -18.28 5.99 -6.50
N LYS A 32 -18.68 6.21 -7.74
CA LYS A 32 -17.74 6.59 -8.82
C LYS A 32 -17.05 7.92 -8.52
N ALA A 33 -17.78 8.92 -8.02
CA ALA A 33 -17.22 10.21 -7.65
C ALA A 33 -16.23 10.09 -6.49
N ALA A 34 -16.57 9.31 -5.45
CA ALA A 34 -15.70 9.02 -4.31
C ALA A 34 -14.39 8.35 -4.74
N GLY A 35 -14.41 7.53 -5.78
CA GLY A 35 -13.22 6.91 -6.37
C GLY A 35 -12.40 7.84 -7.29
N SER A 36 -12.62 9.14 -7.34
CA SER A 36 -11.93 10.04 -8.29
C SER A 36 -10.41 10.11 -8.07
N LEU A 37 -9.64 10.14 -9.17
CA LEU A 37 -8.19 10.36 -9.12
C LEU A 37 -7.82 11.74 -8.54
N LYS A 38 -8.69 12.74 -8.75
CA LYS A 38 -8.47 14.09 -8.21
C LYS A 38 -8.43 14.08 -6.68
N ILE A 39 -9.32 13.29 -6.05
CA ILE A 39 -9.34 13.12 -4.59
C ILE A 39 -8.02 12.51 -4.13
N THR A 40 -7.57 11.45 -4.80
CA THR A 40 -6.29 10.79 -4.48
C THR A 40 -5.13 11.78 -4.55
N VAL A 41 -5.02 12.57 -5.62
CA VAL A 41 -3.93 13.53 -5.81
C VAL A 41 -3.95 14.62 -4.74
N VAL A 42 -5.12 15.23 -4.48
CA VAL A 42 -5.25 16.30 -3.48
C VAL A 42 -4.94 15.77 -2.09
N MET A 43 -5.45 14.61 -1.72
CA MET A 43 -5.18 14.00 -0.41
C MET A 43 -3.73 13.54 -0.27
N PHE A 44 -3.09 13.06 -1.34
CA PHE A 44 -1.67 12.70 -1.32
C PHE A 44 -0.77 13.92 -1.14
N LEU A 45 -1.10 15.05 -1.79
CA LEU A 45 -0.41 16.32 -1.57
C LEU A 45 -0.63 16.83 -0.14
N ALA A 46 -1.86 16.74 0.37
CA ALA A 46 -2.16 17.11 1.75
C ALA A 46 -1.41 16.23 2.76
N ALA A 47 -1.32 14.91 2.52
CA ALA A 47 -0.54 13.99 3.34
C ALA A 47 0.95 14.34 3.33
N THR A 48 1.50 14.65 2.15
CA THR A 48 2.91 15.06 2.01
C THR A 48 3.19 16.36 2.75
N PHE A 49 2.30 17.35 2.62
CA PHE A 49 2.41 18.61 3.35
C PHE A 49 2.33 18.41 4.87
N LEU A 50 1.36 17.62 5.34
CA LEU A 50 1.22 17.32 6.77
C LEU A 50 2.42 16.55 7.31
N LEU A 51 2.97 15.61 6.53
CA LEU A 51 4.21 14.89 6.87
C LEU A 51 5.39 15.85 7.00
N PHE A 52 5.54 16.78 6.06
CA PHE A 52 6.58 17.80 6.10
C PHE A 52 6.45 18.67 7.36
N VAL A 53 5.28 19.27 7.62
CA VAL A 53 5.03 20.09 8.81
C VAL A 53 5.26 19.28 10.10
N GLY A 54 4.71 18.07 10.19
CA GLY A 54 4.90 17.21 11.35
C GLY A 54 6.36 16.83 11.58
N THR A 55 7.18 16.76 10.54
CA THR A 55 8.63 16.51 10.68
C THR A 55 9.36 17.75 11.22
N LEU A 56 8.96 18.95 10.78
CA LEU A 56 9.51 20.19 11.35
C LEU A 56 9.11 20.37 12.82
N ALA A 57 7.87 20.04 13.16
CA ALA A 57 7.37 20.12 14.53
C ALA A 57 8.11 19.18 15.50
N GLN A 58 8.77 18.12 15.01
CA GLN A 58 9.61 17.23 15.83
C GLN A 58 10.89 17.90 16.36
N ASP A 59 11.22 19.11 15.89
CA ASP A 59 12.33 19.89 16.44
C ASP A 59 12.10 20.25 17.92
N GLU A 60 10.83 20.53 18.28
CA GLU A 60 10.44 20.93 19.64
C GLU A 60 9.53 19.90 20.33
N LYS A 61 8.85 19.04 19.56
CA LYS A 61 7.87 18.07 20.08
C LYS A 61 8.39 16.65 19.98
N ASN A 62 7.98 15.80 20.91
CA ASN A 62 8.26 14.37 20.79
C ASN A 62 7.33 13.68 19.77
N LEU A 63 7.72 12.49 19.32
CA LEU A 63 6.96 11.75 18.30
C LEU A 63 5.49 11.46 18.71
N PRO A 64 5.19 11.04 19.97
CA PRO A 64 3.80 10.87 20.40
C PRO A 64 2.95 12.14 20.32
N GLU A 65 3.50 13.29 20.70
CA GLU A 65 2.82 14.59 20.62
C GLU A 65 2.51 14.96 19.17
N VAL A 66 3.50 14.84 18.28
CA VAL A 66 3.32 15.10 16.84
C VAL A 66 2.28 14.15 16.24
N LYS A 67 2.29 12.87 16.63
CA LYS A 67 1.27 11.91 16.21
C LYS A 67 -0.12 12.34 16.66
N ALA A 68 -0.29 12.73 17.93
CA ALA A 68 -1.58 13.17 18.45
C ALA A 68 -2.10 14.44 17.76
N GLU A 69 -1.24 15.44 17.57
CA GLU A 69 -1.66 16.77 17.09
C GLU A 69 -1.85 16.83 15.56
N TYR A 70 -1.03 16.11 14.79
CA TYR A 70 -1.05 16.20 13.32
C TYR A 70 -1.65 14.95 12.68
N PHE A 71 -1.21 13.74 13.08
CA PHE A 71 -1.51 12.52 12.32
C PHE A 71 -2.76 11.77 12.79
N ASN A 72 -3.06 11.76 14.10
CA ASN A 72 -4.25 11.12 14.67
C ASN A 72 -5.41 12.12 14.84
N SER A 73 -5.18 13.40 14.55
CA SER A 73 -6.22 14.42 14.60
C SER A 73 -7.07 14.42 13.33
N TRP A 74 -8.35 14.80 13.48
CA TRP A 74 -9.24 15.07 12.36
C TRP A 74 -8.94 16.42 11.71
N LEU A 75 -8.59 17.41 12.53
CA LEU A 75 -8.18 18.74 12.11
C LEU A 75 -6.90 19.11 12.85
N ALA A 76 -5.80 19.17 12.11
CA ALA A 76 -4.52 19.60 12.65
C ALA A 76 -4.53 21.13 12.78
N LYS A 77 -4.13 21.62 13.95
CA LYS A 77 -3.80 23.04 14.14
C LYS A 77 -2.32 23.18 13.84
N VAL A 78 -1.98 23.92 12.79
CA VAL A 78 -0.58 24.12 12.38
C VAL A 78 -0.12 25.50 12.83
N PRO A 79 0.69 25.62 13.89
CA PRO A 79 1.37 26.86 14.25
C PRO A 79 2.24 27.39 13.12
N PHE A 80 2.33 28.71 12.99
CA PHE A 80 3.27 29.33 12.05
C PHE A 80 4.74 29.15 12.49
N SER A 81 4.97 28.96 13.79
CA SER A 81 6.30 28.69 14.36
C SER A 81 6.90 27.37 13.84
N ASP A 82 6.08 26.36 13.50
CA ASP A 82 6.55 25.07 13.00
C ASP A 82 7.40 25.20 11.71
N PHE A 83 7.22 26.27 10.94
CA PHE A 83 8.00 26.50 9.71
C PHE A 83 9.40 27.08 9.97
N PHE A 84 9.72 27.37 11.24
CA PHE A 84 10.98 27.95 11.68
C PHE A 84 11.57 27.12 12.83
N PRO A 85 12.16 25.94 12.53
CA PRO A 85 12.82 25.11 13.55
C PRO A 85 13.84 25.90 14.37
N VAL A 86 13.75 25.78 15.69
CA VAL A 86 14.60 26.49 16.66
C VAL A 86 16.07 26.11 16.46
N THR A 87 16.35 24.86 16.09
CA THR A 87 17.72 24.41 15.81
C THR A 87 18.41 25.13 14.64
N ILE A 88 17.64 25.70 13.70
CA ILE A 88 18.17 26.40 12.52
C ILE A 88 18.04 27.91 12.68
N PHE A 89 16.91 28.39 13.21
CA PHE A 89 16.54 29.81 13.19
C PHE A 89 16.55 30.48 14.58
N GLY A 90 16.74 29.72 15.66
CA GLY A 90 16.58 30.20 17.04
C GLY A 90 15.10 30.33 17.44
N GLU A 91 14.85 30.79 18.67
CA GLU A 91 13.49 30.97 19.17
C GLU A 91 12.69 31.94 18.29
N SER A 92 11.56 31.49 17.75
CA SER A 92 10.68 32.33 16.95
C SER A 92 9.59 32.96 17.82
N SER A 93 9.32 34.25 17.61
CA SER A 93 8.20 34.96 18.25
C SER A 93 6.91 34.94 17.42
N LEU A 94 6.89 34.12 16.36
CA LEU A 94 5.76 33.99 15.45
C LEU A 94 4.59 33.31 16.16
N THR A 95 3.52 34.07 16.35
CA THR A 95 2.30 33.60 17.00
C THR A 95 1.20 33.38 15.96
N GLY A 96 0.28 32.46 16.28
CA GLY A 96 -0.85 32.11 15.43
C GLY A 96 -0.75 30.73 14.79
N TRP A 97 -1.84 30.31 14.18
CA TRP A 97 -1.99 28.98 13.58
C TRP A 97 -3.06 29.01 12.49
N PHE A 98 -3.09 27.99 11.64
CA PHE A 98 -4.19 27.75 10.70
C PHE A 98 -4.71 26.30 10.76
N PRO A 99 -6.00 26.07 10.49
CA PRO A 99 -6.56 24.72 10.44
C PRO A 99 -6.16 24.01 9.14
N PHE A 100 -5.76 22.75 9.26
CA PHE A 100 -5.45 21.88 8.13
C PHE A 100 -6.07 20.48 8.34
N PRO A 101 -6.47 19.75 7.28
CA PRO A 101 -6.92 18.37 7.43
C PRO A 101 -5.87 17.52 8.15
N GLY A 102 -6.22 16.97 9.31
CA GLY A 102 -5.33 16.09 10.04
C GLY A 102 -5.21 14.71 9.39
N GLY A 103 -4.26 13.91 9.85
CA GLY A 103 -3.95 12.61 9.25
C GLY A 103 -5.11 11.62 9.30
N ALA A 104 -5.98 11.69 10.32
CA ALA A 104 -7.18 10.85 10.40
C ALA A 104 -8.17 11.17 9.28
N THR A 105 -8.39 12.47 9.00
CA THR A 105 -9.25 12.92 7.89
C THR A 105 -8.67 12.49 6.55
N ILE A 106 -7.38 12.77 6.31
CA ILE A 106 -6.73 12.43 5.05
C ILE A 106 -6.73 10.91 4.84
N GLY A 107 -6.38 10.15 5.87
CA GLY A 107 -6.36 8.69 5.85
C GLY A 107 -7.73 8.09 5.55
N LEU A 108 -8.79 8.58 6.22
CA LEU A 108 -10.16 8.10 5.99
C LEU A 108 -10.64 8.42 4.56
N VAL A 109 -10.42 9.65 4.09
CA VAL A 109 -10.82 10.05 2.72
C VAL A 109 -10.09 9.21 1.68
N MET A 110 -8.78 8.98 1.88
CA MET A 110 -7.99 8.11 1.01
C MET A 110 -8.47 6.65 1.07
N LEU A 111 -8.88 6.15 2.24
CA LEU A 111 -9.38 4.77 2.39
C LEU A 111 -10.71 4.59 1.65
N ILE A 112 -11.65 5.54 1.82
CA ILE A 112 -12.92 5.56 1.08
C ILE A 112 -12.65 5.65 -0.42
N ASN A 113 -11.75 6.55 -0.83
CA ASN A 113 -11.37 6.73 -2.24
C ASN A 113 -10.79 5.45 -2.85
N LEU A 114 -9.90 4.77 -2.12
CA LEU A 114 -9.28 3.52 -2.53
C LEU A 114 -10.32 2.42 -2.72
N ILE A 115 -11.22 2.23 -1.75
CA ILE A 115 -12.29 1.22 -1.81
C ILE A 115 -13.23 1.52 -2.99
N ALA A 116 -13.70 2.76 -3.09
CA ALA A 116 -14.60 3.22 -4.16
C ALA A 116 -13.97 3.04 -5.55
N ALA A 117 -12.69 3.39 -5.69
CA ALA A 117 -11.91 3.17 -6.90
C ALA A 117 -11.84 1.69 -7.29
N LYS A 118 -11.69 0.79 -6.32
CA LYS A 118 -11.60 -0.65 -6.58
C LYS A 118 -12.94 -1.27 -6.95
N VAL A 119 -13.99 -0.92 -6.24
CA VAL A 119 -15.34 -1.43 -6.55
C VAL A 119 -15.79 -0.98 -7.95
N THR A 120 -15.48 0.26 -8.35
CA THR A 120 -16.03 0.83 -9.59
C THR A 120 -15.21 0.57 -10.86
N ARG A 121 -13.90 0.28 -10.75
CA ARG A 121 -13.00 0.17 -11.92
C ARG A 121 -12.50 -1.24 -12.22
N PHE A 122 -12.66 -2.20 -11.30
CA PHE A 122 -12.13 -3.54 -11.49
C PHE A 122 -13.19 -4.47 -12.07
N HIS A 123 -12.89 -4.96 -13.26
CA HIS A 123 -13.68 -5.98 -13.93
C HIS A 123 -12.97 -7.32 -13.82
N ILE A 124 -13.72 -8.35 -13.46
CA ILE A 124 -13.27 -9.74 -13.45
C ILE A 124 -13.00 -10.14 -14.90
N ALA A 125 -11.78 -10.60 -15.18
CA ALA A 125 -11.35 -10.98 -16.53
C ALA A 125 -11.64 -12.47 -16.82
N ALA A 126 -11.65 -13.30 -15.79
CA ALA A 126 -11.87 -14.73 -15.91
C ALA A 126 -13.36 -15.12 -15.98
N LYS A 127 -13.63 -16.26 -16.62
CA LYS A 127 -14.94 -16.92 -16.67
C LYS A 127 -14.76 -18.43 -16.45
N GLY A 128 -15.83 -19.13 -16.06
CA GLY A 128 -15.83 -20.59 -15.92
C GLY A 128 -14.83 -21.12 -14.89
N SER A 129 -14.15 -22.22 -15.22
CA SER A 129 -13.22 -22.92 -14.32
C SER A 129 -12.04 -22.07 -13.85
N ARG A 130 -11.53 -21.17 -14.71
CA ARG A 130 -10.45 -20.24 -14.35
C ARG A 130 -10.88 -19.26 -13.26
N LEU A 131 -12.13 -18.81 -13.27
CA LEU A 131 -12.66 -17.95 -12.21
C LEU A 131 -12.78 -18.73 -10.89
N LEU A 132 -13.32 -19.96 -10.94
CA LEU A 132 -13.45 -20.81 -9.75
C LEU A 132 -12.10 -21.07 -9.08
N TRP A 133 -11.12 -21.56 -9.83
CA TRP A 133 -9.77 -21.81 -9.31
C TRP A 133 -9.06 -20.53 -8.91
N GLY A 134 -9.23 -19.45 -9.69
CA GLY A 134 -8.71 -18.12 -9.37
C GLY A 134 -9.18 -17.65 -8.01
N THR A 135 -10.48 -17.75 -7.73
CA THR A 135 -11.07 -17.39 -6.45
C THR A 135 -10.60 -18.32 -5.33
N ALA A 136 -10.58 -19.63 -5.55
CA ALA A 136 -10.10 -20.59 -4.54
C ALA A 136 -8.65 -20.31 -4.13
N VAL A 137 -7.74 -20.12 -5.10
CA VAL A 137 -6.33 -19.80 -4.81
C VAL A 137 -6.18 -18.42 -4.16
N SER A 138 -7.00 -17.43 -4.55
CA SER A 138 -7.01 -16.12 -3.90
C SER A 138 -7.45 -16.22 -2.44
N LEU A 139 -8.46 -17.04 -2.13
CA LEU A 139 -8.90 -17.29 -0.76
C LEU A 139 -7.81 -17.98 0.07
N VAL A 140 -7.15 -19.00 -0.49
CA VAL A 140 -6.00 -19.65 0.17
C VAL A 140 -4.89 -18.63 0.45
N GLY A 141 -4.53 -17.81 -0.53
CA GLY A 141 -3.53 -16.75 -0.34
C GLY A 141 -3.92 -15.74 0.75
N GLY A 142 -5.19 -15.34 0.80
CA GLY A 142 -5.73 -14.46 1.85
C GLY A 142 -5.71 -15.10 3.23
N LEU A 143 -6.07 -16.38 3.34
CA LEU A 143 -5.99 -17.15 4.58
C LEU A 143 -4.54 -17.32 5.05
N LEU A 144 -3.60 -17.57 4.13
CA LEU A 144 -2.17 -17.62 4.46
C LEU A 144 -1.68 -16.27 4.98
N ALA A 145 -2.06 -15.16 4.35
CA ALA A 145 -1.70 -13.82 4.83
C ALA A 145 -2.24 -13.56 6.25
N LEU A 146 -3.49 -13.97 6.51
CA LEU A 146 -4.10 -13.87 7.84
C LEU A 146 -3.37 -14.75 8.87
N LEU A 147 -3.01 -15.98 8.50
CA LEU A 147 -2.23 -16.87 9.36
C LEU A 147 -0.87 -16.26 9.72
N VAL A 148 -0.17 -15.68 8.73
CA VAL A 148 1.12 -15.01 8.97
C VAL A 148 0.94 -13.88 9.99
N ILE A 149 -0.08 -13.04 9.85
CA ILE A 149 -0.39 -11.97 10.81
C ILE A 149 -0.63 -12.52 12.22
N PHE A 150 -1.45 -13.57 12.36
CA PHE A 150 -1.72 -14.15 13.68
C PHE A 150 -0.49 -14.82 14.30
N THR A 151 0.31 -15.54 13.51
CA THR A 151 1.55 -16.18 14.01
C THR A 151 2.63 -15.16 14.38
N GLY A 152 2.63 -13.98 13.76
CA GLY A 152 3.56 -12.91 14.08
C GLY A 152 3.25 -12.17 15.40
N HIS A 153 2.03 -12.33 15.94
CA HIS A 153 1.53 -11.55 17.09
C HIS A 153 1.54 -12.31 18.43
N GLN A 154 2.22 -13.46 18.53
CA GLN A 154 2.32 -14.19 19.80
C GLN A 154 3.19 -13.40 20.80
N THR A 155 2.59 -13.06 21.94
CA THR A 155 2.93 -11.92 22.83
C THR A 155 4.10 -12.11 23.79
N ASP A 156 4.89 -13.16 23.67
CA ASP A 156 6.05 -13.34 24.56
C ASP A 156 7.28 -12.63 23.98
N GLY A 157 7.63 -11.50 24.59
CA GLY A 157 8.80 -10.69 24.29
C GLY A 157 10.06 -11.58 24.22
N LEU A 158 10.67 -11.61 23.04
CA LEU A 158 11.69 -12.55 22.55
C LEU A 158 11.18 -13.78 21.76
N GLN A 159 10.57 -13.40 20.64
CA GLN A 159 10.81 -13.90 19.28
C GLN A 159 9.85 -15.01 18.83
N GLY A 160 9.01 -14.68 17.83
CA GLY A 160 8.44 -15.63 16.87
C GLY A 160 9.56 -16.36 16.12
N LYS A 161 10.25 -17.26 16.84
CA LYS A 161 11.29 -18.13 16.34
C LYS A 161 10.67 -18.98 15.25
N PRO A 162 11.36 -19.16 14.12
CA PRO A 162 10.89 -20.08 13.11
C PRO A 162 10.67 -21.46 13.76
N PRO A 163 9.67 -22.25 13.31
CA PRO A 163 9.51 -23.63 13.74
C PRO A 163 10.68 -24.52 13.30
N ILE A 164 11.63 -23.95 12.55
CA ILE A 164 12.87 -24.55 12.06
C ILE A 164 14.07 -23.79 12.63
N SER A 165 15.23 -24.44 12.67
CA SER A 165 16.45 -23.81 13.18
C SER A 165 16.86 -22.57 12.35
N TYR A 166 17.48 -21.58 13.00
CA TYR A 166 18.03 -20.42 12.31
C TYR A 166 19.09 -20.79 11.26
N GLU A 167 19.81 -21.89 11.48
CA GLU A 167 20.70 -22.49 10.48
C GLU A 167 19.94 -22.91 9.21
N THR A 168 18.79 -23.57 9.37
CA THR A 168 17.92 -23.92 8.23
C THR A 168 17.40 -22.67 7.51
N VAL A 169 16.99 -21.64 8.25
CA VAL A 169 16.55 -20.36 7.66
C VAL A 169 17.68 -19.71 6.85
N TRP A 170 18.90 -19.68 7.40
CA TRP A 170 20.07 -19.16 6.70
C TRP A 170 20.36 -19.91 5.40
N ARG A 171 20.29 -21.26 5.41
CA ARG A 171 20.44 -22.07 4.20
C ARG A 171 19.34 -21.82 3.18
N LEU A 172 18.09 -21.69 3.62
CA LEU A 172 16.97 -21.34 2.74
C LEU A 172 17.21 -19.99 2.06
N LEU A 173 17.77 -19.02 2.79
CA LEU A 173 18.14 -17.71 2.23
C LEU A 173 19.27 -17.82 1.20
N GLN A 174 20.33 -18.56 1.51
CA GLN A 174 21.41 -18.81 0.55
C GLN A 174 20.88 -19.46 -0.73
N MET A 175 20.09 -20.53 -0.61
CA MET A 175 19.47 -21.22 -1.75
C MET A 175 18.52 -20.29 -2.53
N GLY A 176 17.71 -19.51 -1.84
CA GLY A 176 16.80 -18.53 -2.43
C GLY A 176 17.54 -17.44 -3.21
N SER A 177 18.63 -16.91 -2.65
CA SER A 177 19.49 -15.91 -3.30
C SER A 177 20.14 -16.46 -4.58
N VAL A 178 20.63 -17.71 -4.55
CA VAL A 178 21.19 -18.38 -5.74
C VAL A 178 20.12 -18.60 -6.80
N ALA A 179 18.97 -19.16 -6.42
CA ALA A 179 17.86 -19.42 -7.34
C ALA A 179 17.32 -18.12 -7.97
N GLY A 180 17.17 -17.06 -7.17
CA GLY A 180 16.75 -15.73 -7.63
C GLY A 180 17.75 -15.14 -8.62
N THR A 181 19.05 -15.23 -8.32
CA THR A 181 20.13 -14.80 -9.21
C THR A 181 20.10 -15.55 -10.55
N ALA A 182 19.96 -16.87 -10.52
CA ALA A 182 19.85 -17.69 -11.72
C ALA A 182 18.60 -17.33 -12.55
N GLY A 183 17.47 -17.09 -11.88
CA GLY A 183 16.24 -16.63 -12.51
C GLY A 183 16.40 -15.27 -13.21
N LEU A 184 17.05 -14.31 -12.55
CA LEU A 184 17.36 -12.99 -13.13
C LEU A 184 18.30 -13.09 -14.32
N ALA A 185 19.35 -13.91 -14.24
CA ALA A 185 20.27 -14.16 -15.34
C ALA A 185 19.57 -14.81 -16.54
N ALA A 186 18.71 -15.80 -16.30
CA ALA A 186 17.90 -16.43 -17.34
C ALA A 186 16.91 -15.44 -17.98
N ALA A 187 16.29 -14.56 -17.18
CA ALA A 187 15.42 -13.51 -17.68
C ALA A 187 16.18 -12.48 -18.52
N ALA A 188 17.39 -12.09 -18.10
CA ALA A 188 18.27 -11.21 -18.86
C ALA A 188 18.62 -11.83 -20.22
N TRP A 189 18.97 -13.12 -20.25
CA TRP A 189 19.30 -13.84 -21.48
C TRP A 189 18.13 -13.87 -22.48
N ARG A 190 16.90 -13.99 -21.98
CA ARG A 190 15.67 -14.02 -22.80
C ARG A 190 15.19 -12.63 -23.23
N ALA A 191 15.71 -11.55 -22.62
CA ALA A 191 15.23 -10.20 -22.88
C ALA A 191 15.67 -9.69 -24.26
N LYS A 192 14.69 -9.32 -25.10
CA LYS A 192 14.93 -8.81 -26.46
C LYS A 192 15.38 -7.34 -26.50
N ARG A 193 14.93 -6.53 -25.53
CA ARG A 193 15.26 -5.09 -25.46
C ARG A 193 16.58 -4.88 -24.73
N LYS A 194 17.53 -4.17 -25.36
CA LYS A 194 18.89 -3.96 -24.82
C LYS A 194 18.89 -3.36 -23.41
N LEU A 195 18.05 -2.35 -23.15
CA LEU A 195 17.94 -1.71 -21.82
C LEU A 195 17.41 -2.68 -20.75
N VAL A 196 16.40 -3.48 -21.08
CA VAL A 196 15.83 -4.47 -20.15
C VAL A 196 16.86 -5.56 -19.85
N ARG A 197 17.55 -6.06 -20.88
CA ARG A 197 18.62 -7.04 -20.71
C ARG A 197 19.75 -6.50 -19.85
N LEU A 198 20.20 -5.27 -20.10
CA LEU A 198 21.27 -4.63 -19.33
C LEU A 198 20.85 -4.46 -17.87
N GLY A 199 19.65 -3.93 -17.63
CA GLY A 199 19.12 -3.78 -16.28
C GLY A 199 19.07 -5.12 -15.53
N LEU A 200 18.47 -6.15 -16.13
CA LEU A 200 18.40 -7.48 -15.52
C LEU A 200 19.77 -8.12 -15.31
N ALA A 201 20.72 -7.92 -16.24
CA ALA A 201 22.08 -8.45 -16.12
C ALA A 201 22.85 -7.77 -14.98
N VAL A 202 22.74 -6.44 -14.86
CA VAL A 202 23.34 -5.69 -13.74
C VAL A 202 22.74 -6.14 -12.42
N THR A 203 21.41 -6.24 -12.32
CA THR A 203 20.76 -6.74 -11.11
C THR A 203 21.18 -8.17 -10.79
N ALA A 204 21.24 -9.06 -11.78
CA ALA A 204 21.72 -10.43 -11.59
C ALA A 204 23.17 -10.46 -11.09
N ALA A 205 24.06 -9.62 -11.64
CA ALA A 205 25.44 -9.53 -11.20
C ALA A 205 25.55 -9.03 -9.76
N SER A 206 24.80 -8.00 -9.38
CA SER A 206 24.75 -7.50 -8.00
C SER A 206 24.23 -8.57 -7.03
N CYS A 207 23.16 -9.29 -7.39
CA CYS A 207 22.64 -10.40 -6.60
C CYS A 207 23.62 -11.58 -6.52
N ALA A 208 24.38 -11.85 -7.59
CA ALA A 208 25.39 -12.91 -7.60
C ALA A 208 26.53 -12.62 -6.63
N VAL A 209 27.00 -11.36 -6.56
CA VAL A 209 28.03 -10.94 -5.59
C VAL A 209 27.51 -11.11 -4.16
N ALA A 210 26.28 -10.68 -3.88
CA ALA A 210 25.66 -10.86 -2.57
C ALA A 210 25.51 -12.36 -2.21
N ALA A 211 25.02 -13.19 -3.14
CA ALA A 211 24.87 -14.63 -2.93
C ALA A 211 26.23 -15.32 -2.72
N ALA A 212 27.27 -14.93 -3.45
CA ALA A 212 28.62 -15.44 -3.25
C ALA A 212 29.17 -15.07 -1.86
N GLY A 213 28.96 -13.83 -1.41
CA GLY A 213 29.32 -13.42 -0.06
C GLY A 213 28.58 -14.23 1.01
N MET A 214 27.28 -14.49 0.83
CA MET A 214 26.50 -15.32 1.75
C MET A 214 26.97 -16.78 1.80
N LEU A 215 27.47 -17.34 0.68
CA LEU A 215 27.91 -18.74 0.59
C LEU A 215 29.36 -18.94 1.06
N PHE A 216 30.25 -18.02 0.70
CA PHE A 216 31.70 -18.19 0.88
C PHE A 216 32.30 -17.28 1.94
N GLY A 217 31.56 -16.29 2.45
CA GLY A 217 32.04 -15.31 3.42
C GLY A 217 32.17 -15.82 4.87
N GLY A 218 31.83 -17.09 5.13
CA GLY A 218 31.96 -17.72 6.45
C GLY A 218 31.06 -17.09 7.53
N GLU A 219 31.44 -17.24 8.80
CA GLU A 219 30.64 -16.75 9.93
C GLU A 219 30.51 -15.22 9.96
N ALA A 220 31.50 -14.49 9.45
CA ALA A 220 31.48 -13.03 9.40
C ALA A 220 30.36 -12.48 8.50
N TRP A 221 29.91 -13.25 7.51
CA TRP A 221 28.80 -12.90 6.62
C TRP A 221 27.45 -13.45 7.07
N ARG A 222 27.44 -14.32 8.09
CA ARG A 222 26.21 -14.89 8.60
C ARG A 222 25.40 -13.80 9.31
N MET A 223 24.14 -13.66 8.92
CA MET A 223 23.23 -12.75 9.61
C MET A 223 22.95 -13.25 11.03
N ASN A 224 22.92 -12.32 11.99
CA ASN A 224 22.60 -12.63 13.38
C ASN A 224 21.15 -13.14 13.54
N ASP A 225 20.88 -13.83 14.65
CA ASP A 225 19.58 -14.44 14.93
C ASP A 225 18.40 -13.44 14.88
N PRO A 226 18.50 -12.21 15.44
CA PRO A 226 17.46 -11.21 15.28
C PRO A 226 17.19 -10.84 13.81
N GLY A 227 18.22 -10.77 12.97
CA GLY A 227 18.09 -10.53 11.53
C GLY A 227 17.44 -11.71 10.80
N LEU A 228 17.82 -12.94 11.15
CA LEU A 228 17.20 -14.16 10.60
C LEU A 228 15.72 -14.27 10.96
N ARG A 229 15.32 -13.82 12.15
CA ARG A 229 13.92 -13.72 12.56
C ARG A 229 13.13 -12.75 11.68
N ILE A 230 13.66 -11.56 11.40
CA ILE A 230 13.01 -10.59 10.49
C ILE A 230 12.88 -11.20 9.09
N MET A 231 13.96 -11.84 8.63
CA MET A 231 13.98 -12.45 7.32
C MET A 231 12.98 -13.61 7.19
N TRP A 232 12.79 -14.40 8.24
CA TRP A 232 11.75 -15.42 8.29
C TRP A 232 10.35 -14.83 8.09
N GLN A 233 10.02 -13.73 8.77
CA GLN A 233 8.73 -13.04 8.60
C GLN A 233 8.54 -12.50 7.18
N LEU A 234 9.61 -11.98 6.56
CA LEU A 234 9.60 -11.54 5.16
C LEU A 234 9.40 -12.70 4.19
N ILE A 235 10.02 -13.87 4.42
CA ILE A 235 9.81 -15.08 3.61
C ILE A 235 8.35 -15.51 3.69
N GLN A 236 7.79 -15.65 4.90
CA GLN A 236 6.40 -16.07 5.10
C GLN A 236 5.42 -15.13 4.40
N SER A 237 5.61 -13.81 4.59
CA SER A 237 4.79 -12.78 3.93
C SER A 237 4.92 -12.81 2.41
N SER A 238 6.13 -13.08 1.90
CA SER A 238 6.38 -13.19 0.45
C SER A 238 5.69 -14.42 -0.15
N VAL A 239 5.72 -15.57 0.52
CA VAL A 239 5.01 -16.78 0.06
C VAL A 239 3.51 -16.54 0.03
N ALA A 240 2.92 -15.99 1.10
CA ALA A 240 1.49 -15.66 1.13
C ALA A 240 1.10 -14.68 0.01
N SER A 241 1.92 -13.65 -0.20
CA SER A 241 1.74 -12.66 -1.27
C SER A 241 1.83 -13.27 -2.68
N LEU A 242 2.77 -14.20 -2.92
CA LEU A 242 2.91 -14.88 -4.22
C LEU A 242 1.72 -15.79 -4.54
N VAL A 243 1.21 -16.54 -3.54
CA VAL A 243 0.01 -17.37 -3.71
C VAL A 243 -1.20 -16.49 -4.00
N LEU A 244 -1.38 -15.40 -3.25
CA LEU A 244 -2.46 -14.45 -3.48
C LEU A 244 -2.33 -13.76 -4.85
N LEU A 245 -1.11 -13.40 -5.27
CA LEU A 245 -0.83 -12.84 -6.59
C LEU A 245 -1.23 -13.81 -7.70
N ALA A 246 -0.87 -15.08 -7.58
CA ALA A 246 -1.25 -16.11 -8.56
C ALA A 246 -2.77 -16.22 -8.68
N GLY A 247 -3.49 -16.27 -7.57
CA GLY A 247 -4.95 -16.23 -7.52
C GLY A 247 -5.53 -15.00 -8.23
N LEU A 248 -5.05 -13.81 -7.87
CA LEU A 248 -5.54 -12.54 -8.42
C LEU A 248 -5.20 -12.38 -9.90
N VAL A 249 -4.06 -12.89 -10.38
CA VAL A 249 -3.72 -12.92 -11.81
C VAL A 249 -4.62 -13.90 -12.58
N MET A 250 -5.02 -15.02 -11.96
CA MET A 250 -6.01 -15.90 -12.58
C MET A 250 -7.36 -15.19 -12.74
N VAL A 251 -7.85 -14.48 -11.71
CA VAL A 251 -9.15 -13.79 -11.71
C VAL A 251 -9.16 -12.52 -12.58
N PHE A 252 -8.15 -11.66 -12.44
CA PHE A 252 -8.11 -10.32 -13.00
C PHE A 252 -7.11 -10.16 -14.16
N GLY A 253 -6.42 -11.23 -14.55
CA GLY A 253 -5.43 -11.21 -15.63
C GLY A 253 -4.23 -10.31 -15.31
N VAL A 254 -3.80 -9.53 -16.31
CA VAL A 254 -2.67 -8.59 -16.19
C VAL A 254 -2.86 -7.53 -15.09
N ARG A 255 -4.10 -7.31 -14.63
CA ARG A 255 -4.42 -6.36 -13.56
C ARG A 255 -4.31 -6.96 -12.16
N GLY A 256 -4.07 -8.27 -12.03
CA GLY A 256 -4.01 -8.95 -10.73
C GLY A 256 -2.99 -8.35 -9.76
N GLY A 257 -1.79 -8.01 -10.24
CA GLY A 257 -0.78 -7.34 -9.41
C GLY A 257 -1.23 -5.96 -8.90
N ASN A 258 -1.94 -5.20 -9.74
CA ASN A 258 -2.50 -3.91 -9.34
C ASN A 258 -3.60 -4.07 -8.27
N VAL A 259 -4.39 -5.15 -8.33
CA VAL A 259 -5.36 -5.48 -7.28
C VAL A 259 -4.64 -5.77 -5.98
N LEU A 260 -3.62 -6.63 -6.00
CA LEU A 260 -2.86 -7.03 -4.82
C LEU A 260 -2.26 -5.82 -4.09
N ILE A 261 -1.56 -4.93 -4.81
CA ILE A 261 -0.92 -3.74 -4.22
C ILE A 261 -1.94 -2.89 -3.47
N HIS A 262 -3.11 -2.66 -4.06
CA HIS A 262 -4.10 -1.79 -3.44
C HIS A 262 -4.85 -2.48 -2.30
N ILE A 263 -5.03 -3.80 -2.34
CA ILE A 263 -5.51 -4.56 -1.17
C ILE A 263 -4.50 -4.40 -0.03
N ALA A 264 -3.20 -4.57 -0.31
CA ALA A 264 -2.14 -4.40 0.68
C ALA A 264 -2.11 -2.98 1.26
N VAL A 265 -2.13 -1.95 0.42
CA VAL A 265 -2.20 -0.54 0.87
C VAL A 265 -3.47 -0.29 1.67
N GLY A 266 -4.62 -0.81 1.23
CA GLY A 266 -5.88 -0.66 1.97
C GLY A 266 -5.84 -1.32 3.35
N LEU A 267 -5.21 -2.49 3.46
CA LEU A 267 -5.03 -3.18 4.73
C LEU A 267 -4.09 -2.40 5.67
N LEU A 268 -3.00 -1.83 5.14
CA LEU A 268 -2.10 -0.97 5.92
C LEU A 268 -2.83 0.28 6.44
N MET A 269 -3.61 0.94 5.58
CA MET A 269 -4.38 2.12 5.96
C MET A 269 -5.45 1.79 7.00
N PHE A 270 -6.17 0.69 6.82
CA PHE A 270 -7.15 0.21 7.79
C PHE A 270 -6.48 -0.13 9.13
N GLY A 271 -5.33 -0.81 9.10
CA GLY A 271 -4.58 -1.17 10.31
C GLY A 271 -4.15 0.07 11.12
N GLN A 272 -3.64 1.10 10.44
CA GLN A 272 -3.30 2.37 11.08
C GLN A 272 -4.52 3.06 11.68
N PHE A 273 -5.64 3.10 10.94
CA PHE A 273 -6.85 3.75 11.43
C PHE A 273 -7.51 2.99 12.59
N ALA A 274 -7.49 1.65 12.58
CA ALA A 274 -8.15 0.83 13.59
C ALA A 274 -7.30 0.61 14.86
N PHE A 275 -5.97 0.65 14.73
CA PHE A 275 -5.05 0.24 15.80
C PHE A 275 -3.92 1.24 16.08
N GLY A 276 -3.87 2.39 15.40
CA GLY A 276 -2.79 3.38 15.55
C GLY A 276 -2.57 3.84 16.99
N ASP A 277 -3.65 3.97 17.75
CA ASP A 277 -3.62 4.43 19.15
C ASP A 277 -3.07 3.37 20.13
N ARG A 278 -2.98 2.11 19.70
CA ARG A 278 -2.48 0.98 20.50
C ARG A 278 -0.99 0.73 20.27
N GLN A 279 -0.35 1.49 19.38
CA GLN A 279 1.08 1.39 19.13
C GLN A 279 1.85 2.16 20.20
N ILE A 280 2.22 1.45 21.28
CA ILE A 280 3.09 1.99 22.33
C ILE A 280 4.52 1.93 21.80
N GLU A 281 5.13 3.10 21.59
CA GLU A 281 6.55 3.20 21.28
C GLU A 281 7.35 3.02 22.57
N GLU A 282 8.11 1.92 22.66
CA GLU A 282 9.06 1.73 23.76
C GLU A 282 10.16 2.78 23.66
N ARG A 283 10.25 3.66 24.68
CA ARG A 283 11.36 4.60 24.81
C ARG A 283 12.62 3.84 25.20
N MET A 284 13.67 3.91 24.39
CA MET A 284 15.01 3.59 24.87
C MET A 284 15.46 4.73 25.79
N ASN A 285 15.35 4.53 27.10
CA ASN A 285 16.08 5.38 28.06
C ASN A 285 17.55 4.99 27.99
N LEU A 286 18.32 5.68 27.16
CA LEU A 286 19.77 5.69 27.30
C LEU A 286 20.09 6.55 28.51
N ILE A 287 20.56 5.91 29.58
CA ILE A 287 21.18 6.62 30.70
C ILE A 287 22.48 7.17 30.12
N GLU A 288 22.49 8.46 29.78
CA GLU A 288 23.73 9.17 29.52
C GLU A 288 24.53 9.17 30.83
N GLY A 289 25.71 8.57 30.80
CA GLY A 289 26.65 8.54 31.91
C GLY A 289 27.44 9.84 32.03
#